data_AF-A0AB34T7X4-F1
#
_entry.id   AF-A0AB34T7X4-F1
#
_cell.length_a   1.000
_cell.length_b   1.000
_cell.length_c   1.000
_cell.angle_alpha   90.00
_cell.angle_beta   90.00
_cell.angle_gamma   90.00
#
_symmetry.space_group_name_H-M   'P 1'
#
loop_
_entity.id
_entity.type
_entity.pdbx_description
1 polymer ?
#
loop_
_entity_poly.entity_id
_entity_poly.type
_entity_poly.pdbx_seq_one_letter_code
_entity_poly.pdbx_strand_id
1 'polypeptide(L)'
;MQQPRRPKGSPNGTGGQYAPSGSILAGLPDLTLADVESSHRVRRELYTRLDEERNGWLYEDEYLTATKPGVDADYTDEPVCSPGEETWIVSRMLGSDETVNSLGPVARKFLRYTDSPVQAYTMAQNWVADTLDAARRACALDETKCYSPRMVESLVKPNQVRYERILHDMYGLPAHLGRVGARYQKRLAQWRSEHDGRLTTMDERDELYGLTVDEVKDRIWDDTMHDFIADKLARHVSFGGGMYYSDGSNANPKYRSMPYRRNPDGSRFNGRKDYERHINEFRARLYEQSVERKREEQHWQVASNDDTAASVINPSDREKADPWTLVHLARSQGNDPYQAGRLLGLSRAQVDALLAKDKDA
;
A
#
# COMPACT_ATOMS: atom_id res chain seq x y z
N MET A 1 -41.56 25.48 -27.19
CA MET A 1 -40.50 24.61 -27.73
C MET A 1 -39.42 24.46 -26.66
N GLN A 2 -39.28 23.26 -26.08
CA GLN A 2 -38.28 22.96 -25.06
C GLN A 2 -36.89 22.86 -25.70
N GLN A 3 -35.90 23.54 -25.13
CA GLN A 3 -34.49 23.25 -25.40
C GLN A 3 -33.98 22.21 -24.39
N PRO A 4 -33.00 21.37 -24.79
CA PRO A 4 -32.67 20.15 -24.05
C PRO A 4 -31.84 20.45 -22.79
N ARG A 5 -32.21 19.80 -21.68
CA ARG A 5 -31.41 19.76 -20.44
C ARG A 5 -30.08 19.06 -20.74
N ARG A 6 -28.96 19.71 -20.36
CA ARG A 6 -27.63 19.10 -20.41
C ARG A 6 -27.51 17.97 -19.36
N PRO A 7 -26.70 16.92 -19.59
CA PRO A 7 -26.51 15.82 -18.65
C PRO A 7 -25.71 16.24 -17.41
N LYS A 8 -25.99 15.58 -16.27
CA LYS A 8 -25.23 15.65 -15.01
C LYS A 8 -23.75 15.30 -15.26
N GLY A 9 -22.81 16.19 -14.92
CA GLY A 9 -21.36 15.88 -14.87
C GLY A 9 -20.40 16.81 -15.63
N SER A 10 -20.62 18.12 -15.74
CA SER A 10 -19.63 19.05 -16.32
C SER A 10 -18.93 19.90 -15.24
N PRO A 11 -17.60 20.01 -15.22
CA PRO A 11 -16.84 20.73 -14.18
C PRO A 11 -16.69 22.24 -14.42
N ASN A 12 -16.69 22.97 -13.30
CA ASN A 12 -16.20 24.33 -12.99
C ASN A 12 -16.98 25.59 -13.41
N GLY A 13 -17.23 26.47 -12.42
CA GLY A 13 -17.36 27.92 -12.65
C GLY A 13 -18.07 28.76 -11.58
N THR A 14 -17.28 29.39 -10.70
CA THR A 14 -17.44 30.74 -10.09
C THR A 14 -18.48 31.03 -8.99
N GLY A 15 -17.96 31.30 -7.77
CA GLY A 15 -17.96 32.64 -7.15
C GLY A 15 -19.16 33.07 -6.29
N GLY A 16 -18.92 33.24 -4.97
CA GLY A 16 -19.82 33.96 -4.07
C GLY A 16 -19.26 34.08 -2.66
N GLN A 17 -18.80 35.28 -2.28
CA GLN A 17 -18.29 35.63 -0.95
C GLN A 17 -19.41 35.60 0.10
N TYR A 18 -19.16 34.98 1.27
CA TYR A 18 -19.66 35.46 2.57
C TYR A 18 -18.73 34.96 3.70
N ALA A 19 -18.30 35.91 4.55
CA ALA A 19 -17.91 35.73 5.94
C ALA A 19 -18.79 36.73 6.75
N PRO A 20 -19.08 36.55 8.06
CA PRO A 20 -18.17 35.97 9.04
C PRO A 20 -18.79 35.13 10.19
N SER A 21 -17.86 34.58 10.98
CA SER A 21 -17.91 34.30 12.42
C SER A 21 -18.45 32.95 12.90
N GLY A 22 -17.59 32.27 13.67
CA GLY A 22 -17.85 31.01 14.34
C GLY A 22 -17.09 29.82 13.75
N SER A 23 -15.85 29.99 13.29
CA SER A 23 -15.05 28.83 12.90
C SER A 23 -14.73 28.01 14.15
N ILE A 24 -15.12 26.73 14.12
CA ILE A 24 -14.82 25.72 15.13
C ILE A 24 -13.30 25.41 15.15
N LEU A 25 -12.50 26.05 14.27
CA LEU A 25 -11.04 26.10 14.30
C LEU A 25 -10.49 26.98 15.45
N ALA A 26 -11.21 27.11 16.57
CA ALA A 26 -10.73 27.82 17.76
C ALA A 26 -9.56 27.05 18.40
N GLY A 27 -8.38 27.15 17.80
CA GLY A 27 -7.19 26.36 18.14
C GLY A 27 -6.25 26.10 16.96
N LEU A 28 -6.70 26.27 15.71
CA LEU A 28 -5.84 26.16 14.52
C LEU A 28 -5.43 27.57 14.03
N PRO A 29 -4.18 27.78 13.55
CA PRO A 29 -3.74 29.08 13.07
C PRO A 29 -4.58 29.54 11.86
N ASP A 30 -4.91 30.84 11.83
CA ASP A 30 -5.73 31.50 10.80
C ASP A 30 -5.02 31.42 9.42
N LEU A 31 -5.24 30.32 8.71
CA LEU A 31 -4.80 30.10 7.35
C LEU A 31 -6.04 29.97 6.47
N THR A 32 -6.10 30.73 5.39
CA THR A 32 -7.21 30.58 4.45
C THR A 32 -7.13 29.20 3.80
N LEU A 33 -8.26 28.52 3.60
CA LEU A 33 -8.33 27.21 2.90
C LEU A 33 -7.55 27.22 1.57
N ALA A 34 -7.50 28.38 0.89
CA ALA A 34 -6.76 28.58 -0.35
C ALA A 34 -5.23 28.50 -0.19
N ASP A 35 -4.66 28.95 0.93
CA ASP A 35 -3.21 28.89 1.21
C ASP A 35 -2.76 27.45 1.52
N VAL A 36 -3.64 26.68 2.17
CA VAL A 36 -3.42 25.28 2.54
C VAL A 36 -3.59 24.35 1.33
N GLU A 37 -4.60 24.60 0.48
CA GLU A 37 -4.81 23.84 -0.75
C GLU A 37 -3.67 24.03 -1.76
N SER A 38 -3.11 25.23 -1.86
CA SER A 38 -2.13 25.59 -2.90
C SER A 38 -0.67 25.20 -2.60
N SER A 39 -0.28 25.00 -1.33
CA SER A 39 1.13 24.73 -0.97
C SER A 39 1.33 23.47 -0.11
N HIS A 40 2.00 22.46 -0.67
CA HIS A 40 2.41 21.25 0.04
C HIS A 40 3.34 21.52 1.24
N ARG A 41 4.15 22.58 1.16
CA ARG A 41 5.08 22.96 2.23
C ARG A 41 4.33 23.53 3.43
N VAL A 42 3.38 24.44 3.19
CA VAL A 42 2.56 25.07 4.23
C VAL A 42 1.74 24.02 4.98
N ARG A 43 1.15 23.06 4.26
CA ARG A 43 0.46 21.90 4.88
C ARG A 43 1.36 21.09 5.81
N ARG A 44 2.59 20.80 5.38
CA ARG A 44 3.54 20.02 6.19
C ARG A 44 3.98 20.80 7.44
N GLU A 45 4.28 22.09 7.31
CA GLU A 45 4.64 22.96 8.43
C GLU A 45 3.48 23.08 9.45
N LEU A 46 2.24 23.14 8.97
CA LEU A 46 1.04 23.13 9.82
C LEU A 46 0.92 21.81 10.59
N TYR A 47 0.99 20.65 9.93
CA TYR A 47 0.88 19.36 10.62
C TYR A 47 1.98 19.17 11.65
N THR A 48 3.23 19.51 11.32
CA THR A 48 4.35 19.43 12.28
C THR A 48 4.09 20.29 13.51
N ARG A 49 3.61 21.53 13.34
CA ARG A 49 3.28 22.39 14.45
C ARG A 49 2.16 21.81 15.33
N LEU A 50 1.09 21.27 14.72
CA LEU A 50 -0.01 20.68 15.48
C LEU A 50 0.39 19.41 16.21
N ASP A 51 1.24 18.59 15.59
CA ASP A 51 1.82 17.42 16.25
C ASP A 51 2.66 17.82 17.48
N GLU A 52 3.34 18.97 17.44
CA GLU A 52 4.14 19.54 18.55
C GLU A 52 3.26 20.20 19.63
N GLU A 53 2.23 20.95 19.24
CA GLU A 53 1.39 21.75 20.15
C GLU A 53 0.28 20.91 20.81
N ARG A 54 -0.29 19.93 20.09
CA ARG A 54 -1.44 19.15 20.54
C ARG A 54 -1.35 17.70 20.06
N ASN A 55 -0.58 16.90 20.80
CA ASN A 55 -0.41 15.49 20.49
C ASN A 55 -1.77 14.77 20.41
N GLY A 56 -2.02 14.08 19.30
CA GLY A 56 -3.27 13.34 19.08
C GLY A 56 -4.43 14.15 18.48
N TRP A 57 -4.23 15.41 18.10
CA TRP A 57 -5.26 16.27 17.48
C TRP A 57 -5.99 15.60 16.30
N LEU A 58 -5.31 14.74 15.53
CA LEU A 58 -5.90 14.00 14.42
C LEU A 58 -7.03 13.04 14.82
N TYR A 59 -7.20 12.74 16.10
CA TYR A 59 -8.20 11.82 16.63
C TYR A 59 -9.34 12.53 17.37
N GLU A 60 -9.36 13.85 17.39
CA GLU A 60 -10.37 14.61 18.10
C GLU A 60 -11.58 14.90 17.18
N ASP A 61 -12.78 14.56 17.66
CA ASP A 61 -14.03 14.68 16.89
C ASP A 61 -14.28 16.11 16.38
N GLU A 62 -13.80 17.13 17.10
CA GLU A 62 -13.96 18.55 16.73
C GLU A 62 -13.33 18.90 15.39
N TYR A 63 -12.21 18.25 15.03
CA TYR A 63 -11.55 18.45 13.73
C TYR A 63 -12.08 17.50 12.65
N LEU A 64 -12.75 16.42 13.04
CA LEU A 64 -13.17 15.38 12.11
C LEU A 64 -14.63 15.50 11.69
N THR A 65 -15.38 16.39 12.33
CA THR A 65 -16.80 16.66 12.05
C THR A 65 -16.95 17.71 10.96
N ALA A 66 -17.90 17.50 10.03
CA ALA A 66 -18.29 18.54 9.08
C ALA A 66 -19.11 19.62 9.79
N THR A 67 -18.67 20.87 9.69
CA THR A 67 -19.32 22.03 10.33
C THR A 67 -20.08 22.89 9.33
N LYS A 68 -19.88 22.66 8.04
CA LYS A 68 -20.59 23.32 6.94
C LYS A 68 -21.08 22.31 5.90
N PRO A 69 -22.20 22.58 5.23
CA PRO A 69 -22.63 21.76 4.11
C PRO A 69 -21.65 21.91 2.94
N GLY A 70 -21.26 20.78 2.34
CA GLY A 70 -20.45 20.76 1.12
C GLY A 70 -21.26 21.10 -0.13
N VAL A 71 -20.56 21.50 -1.20
CA VAL A 71 -21.20 21.88 -2.48
C VAL A 71 -21.87 20.67 -3.16
N ASP A 72 -21.24 19.50 -3.10
CA ASP A 72 -21.70 18.29 -3.79
C ASP A 72 -22.41 17.29 -2.87
N ALA A 73 -22.13 17.35 -1.57
CA ALA A 73 -22.69 16.46 -0.56
C ALA A 73 -22.66 17.16 0.80
N ASP A 74 -23.74 16.97 1.56
CA ASP A 74 -23.85 17.46 2.93
C ASP A 74 -23.49 16.35 3.91
N TYR A 75 -22.50 16.61 4.77
CA TYR A 75 -21.95 15.68 5.74
C TYR A 75 -22.16 16.15 7.18
N THR A 76 -22.85 17.28 7.42
CA THR A 76 -22.99 17.87 8.77
C THR A 76 -23.72 16.95 9.75
N ASP A 77 -24.57 16.06 9.24
CA ASP A 77 -25.32 15.09 10.03
C ASP A 77 -24.61 13.72 10.16
N GLU A 78 -23.46 13.51 9.49
CA GLU A 78 -22.72 12.26 9.60
C GLU A 78 -21.88 12.23 10.89
N PRO A 79 -21.97 11.17 11.71
CA PRO A 79 -21.13 11.03 12.89
C PRO A 79 -19.68 10.76 12.49
N VAL A 80 -18.74 11.27 13.29
CA VAL A 80 -17.32 10.90 13.19
C VAL A 80 -17.17 9.40 13.47
N CYS A 81 -16.32 8.74 12.69
CA CYS A 81 -16.02 7.33 12.86
C CYS A 81 -15.36 7.10 14.22
N SER A 82 -16.00 6.33 15.08
CA SER A 82 -15.41 5.99 16.36
C SER A 82 -14.19 5.06 16.18
N PRO A 83 -13.24 5.04 17.13
CA PRO A 83 -12.11 4.12 17.09
C PRO A 83 -12.52 2.64 17.02
N GLY A 84 -13.63 2.28 17.67
CA GLY A 84 -14.19 0.92 17.64
C GLY A 84 -14.73 0.54 16.27
N GLU A 85 -15.48 1.44 15.62
CA GLU A 85 -15.98 1.22 14.26
C GLU A 85 -14.85 1.14 13.24
N GLU A 86 -13.86 2.02 13.35
CA GLU A 86 -12.69 1.99 12.48
C GLU A 86 -11.95 0.65 12.61
N THR A 87 -11.68 0.22 13.85
CA THR A 87 -11.04 -1.07 14.12
C THR A 87 -11.85 -2.24 13.53
N TRP A 88 -13.17 -2.19 13.63
CA TRP A 88 -14.05 -3.20 13.04
C TRP A 88 -14.00 -3.19 11.50
N ILE A 89 -14.02 -2.02 10.87
CA ILE A 89 -13.92 -1.88 9.41
C ILE A 89 -12.55 -2.39 8.93
N VAL A 90 -11.48 -1.95 9.57
CA VAL A 90 -10.09 -2.28 9.22
C VAL A 90 -9.82 -3.77 9.41
N SER A 91 -10.24 -4.36 10.54
CA SER A 91 -10.04 -5.79 10.80
C SER A 91 -10.70 -6.67 9.75
N ARG A 92 -11.92 -6.32 9.27
CA ARG A 92 -12.58 -7.04 8.17
C ARG A 92 -11.84 -6.90 6.84
N MET A 93 -11.19 -5.77 6.59
CA MET A 93 -10.43 -5.54 5.35
C MET A 93 -9.06 -6.21 5.35
N LEU A 94 -8.42 -6.30 6.51
CA LEU A 94 -7.10 -6.91 6.69
C LEU A 94 -7.16 -8.42 6.98
N GLY A 95 -8.19 -8.90 7.67
CA GLY A 95 -8.35 -10.29 8.12
C GLY A 95 -7.28 -10.70 9.14
N SER A 96 -6.77 -11.93 9.02
CA SER A 96 -5.67 -12.48 9.81
C SER A 96 -4.53 -12.97 8.90
N ASP A 97 -3.29 -12.84 9.36
CA ASP A 97 -2.07 -13.24 8.66
C ASP A 97 -1.67 -14.71 8.89
N GLU A 98 -2.51 -15.51 9.56
CA GLU A 98 -2.26 -16.93 9.84
C GLU A 98 -2.08 -17.77 8.56
N THR A 99 -2.96 -17.57 7.59
CA THR A 99 -2.99 -18.31 6.33
C THR A 99 -3.34 -17.39 5.16
N VAL A 100 -3.06 -17.83 3.95
CA VAL A 100 -3.52 -17.14 2.73
C VAL A 100 -5.06 -16.95 2.73
N ASN A 101 -5.80 -17.90 3.30
CA ASN A 101 -7.26 -17.90 3.30
C ASN A 101 -7.87 -16.97 4.35
N SER A 102 -7.19 -16.79 5.49
CA SER A 102 -7.61 -15.89 6.57
C SER A 102 -7.35 -14.41 6.26
N LEU A 103 -6.52 -14.11 5.26
CA LEU A 103 -6.27 -12.74 4.83
C LEU A 103 -7.54 -12.05 4.36
N GLY A 104 -7.70 -10.80 4.77
CA GLY A 104 -8.79 -9.95 4.33
C GLY A 104 -8.64 -9.55 2.85
N PRO A 105 -9.69 -8.98 2.26
CA PRO A 105 -9.72 -8.67 0.84
C PRO A 105 -8.69 -7.60 0.43
N VAL A 106 -8.29 -6.68 1.32
CA VAL A 106 -7.19 -5.72 1.05
C VAL A 106 -5.84 -6.43 1.13
N ALA A 107 -5.60 -7.18 2.20
CA ALA A 107 -4.32 -7.88 2.40
C ALA A 107 -4.02 -8.87 1.27
N ARG A 108 -5.03 -9.60 0.77
CA ARG A 108 -4.89 -10.49 -0.40
C ARG A 108 -4.40 -9.79 -1.67
N LYS A 109 -4.59 -8.47 -1.83
CA LYS A 109 -4.05 -7.74 -3.00
C LYS A 109 -2.52 -7.71 -3.03
N PHE A 110 -1.89 -7.79 -1.86
CA PHE A 110 -0.44 -7.72 -1.74
C PHE A 110 0.26 -9.07 -2.00
N LEU A 111 -0.46 -10.20 -1.92
CA LEU A 111 0.07 -11.54 -2.23
C LEU A 111 0.65 -11.69 -3.64
N ARG A 112 0.30 -10.79 -4.57
CA ARG A 112 0.90 -10.79 -5.90
C ARG A 112 2.39 -10.46 -5.89
N TYR A 113 2.87 -9.83 -4.81
CA TYR A 113 4.22 -9.26 -4.75
C TYR A 113 5.00 -9.67 -3.51
N THR A 114 4.34 -10.30 -2.53
CA THR A 114 4.93 -10.84 -1.30
C THR A 114 4.94 -12.36 -1.33
N ASP A 115 5.88 -12.97 -0.61
CA ASP A 115 6.04 -14.43 -0.59
C ASP A 115 5.37 -15.09 0.64
N SER A 116 4.88 -14.31 1.61
CA SER A 116 4.16 -14.80 2.78
C SER A 116 2.88 -14.02 3.11
N PRO A 117 1.88 -14.65 3.77
CA PRO A 117 0.69 -13.95 4.27
C PRO A 117 1.01 -12.82 5.25
N VAL A 118 2.05 -13.01 6.07
CA VAL A 118 2.54 -12.03 7.05
C VAL A 118 3.04 -10.76 6.36
N GLN A 119 3.84 -10.89 5.30
CA GLN A 119 4.29 -9.74 4.51
C GLN A 119 3.11 -9.03 3.85
N ALA A 120 2.16 -9.77 3.28
CA ALA A 120 0.98 -9.20 2.63
C ALA A 120 0.11 -8.41 3.62
N TYR A 121 -0.09 -8.95 4.82
CA TYR A 121 -0.80 -8.28 5.90
C TYR A 121 -0.09 -7.00 6.35
N THR A 122 1.23 -7.07 6.57
CA THR A 122 2.04 -5.92 7.00
C THR A 122 1.95 -4.76 6.01
N MET A 123 2.10 -5.06 4.72
CA MET A 123 1.96 -4.07 3.66
C MET A 123 0.57 -3.43 3.65
N ALA A 124 -0.47 -4.26 3.82
CA ALA A 124 -1.84 -3.79 3.85
C ALA A 124 -2.13 -2.93 5.08
N GLN A 125 -1.60 -3.30 6.23
CA GLN A 125 -1.72 -2.55 7.47
C GLN A 125 -1.08 -1.16 7.33
N ASN A 126 0.15 -1.09 6.81
CA ASN A 126 0.83 0.18 6.57
C ASN A 126 0.05 1.04 5.57
N TRP A 127 -0.40 0.46 4.46
CA TRP A 127 -1.19 1.18 3.47
C TRP A 127 -2.52 1.70 4.03
N VAL A 128 -3.22 0.89 4.85
CA VAL A 128 -4.46 1.32 5.51
C VAL A 128 -4.16 2.47 6.47
N ALA A 129 -3.14 2.34 7.33
CA ALA A 129 -2.76 3.38 8.28
C ALA A 129 -2.45 4.71 7.55
N ASP A 130 -1.59 4.69 6.54
CA ASP A 130 -1.25 5.86 5.73
C ASP A 130 -2.48 6.50 5.06
N THR A 131 -3.39 5.66 4.59
CA THR A 131 -4.63 6.10 3.92
C THR A 131 -5.57 6.79 4.92
N LEU A 132 -5.74 6.22 6.11
CA LEU A 132 -6.60 6.77 7.15
C LEU A 132 -6.01 8.05 7.75
N ASP A 133 -4.70 8.10 7.99
CA ASP A 133 -4.01 9.32 8.42
C ASP A 133 -4.12 10.45 7.40
N ALA A 134 -3.96 10.13 6.11
CA ALA A 134 -4.19 11.10 5.05
C ALA A 134 -5.64 11.60 5.01
N ALA A 135 -6.61 10.73 5.29
CA ALA A 135 -8.02 11.08 5.33
C ALA A 135 -8.38 11.95 6.53
N ARG A 136 -7.90 11.63 7.74
CA ARG A 136 -8.08 12.48 8.93
C ARG A 136 -7.52 13.87 8.71
N ARG A 137 -6.29 13.95 8.21
CA ARG A 137 -5.65 15.22 7.82
C ARG A 137 -6.48 16.00 6.80
N ALA A 138 -7.10 15.32 5.85
CA ALA A 138 -7.93 15.97 4.84
C ALA A 138 -9.25 16.49 5.41
N CYS A 139 -9.90 15.76 6.32
CA CYS A 139 -11.12 16.22 7.00
C CYS A 139 -10.81 17.38 7.95
N ALA A 140 -9.71 17.31 8.69
CA ALA A 140 -9.32 18.36 9.63
C ALA A 140 -9.02 19.73 8.99
N LEU A 141 -8.74 19.75 7.68
CA LEU A 141 -8.51 20.98 6.93
C LEU A 141 -9.72 21.43 6.11
N ASP A 142 -10.78 20.63 6.07
CA ASP A 142 -11.96 20.88 5.25
C ASP A 142 -13.23 20.79 6.11
N GLU A 143 -13.71 21.97 6.49
CA GLU A 143 -14.92 22.15 7.30
C GLU A 143 -16.18 21.52 6.68
N THR A 144 -16.15 21.14 5.41
CA THR A 144 -17.26 20.50 4.71
C THR A 144 -17.21 18.97 4.72
N LYS A 145 -16.13 18.36 5.23
CA LYS A 145 -15.93 16.91 5.23
C LYS A 145 -16.04 16.32 6.63
N CYS A 146 -16.58 15.11 6.70
CA CYS A 146 -16.63 14.32 7.93
C CYS A 146 -15.80 13.04 7.76
N TYR A 147 -14.96 12.70 8.74
CA TYR A 147 -14.28 11.41 8.81
C TYR A 147 -15.26 10.33 9.31
N SER A 148 -16.27 10.00 8.49
CA SER A 148 -17.35 9.11 8.89
C SER A 148 -17.04 7.63 8.65
N PRO A 149 -17.76 6.68 9.28
CA PRO A 149 -17.60 5.24 9.02
C PRO A 149 -17.74 4.90 7.54
N ARG A 150 -18.66 5.58 6.84
CA ARG A 150 -18.89 5.40 5.40
C ARG A 150 -17.69 5.84 4.58
N MET A 151 -17.03 6.94 4.96
CA MET A 151 -15.79 7.39 4.33
C MET A 151 -14.69 6.36 4.52
N VAL A 152 -14.46 5.90 5.76
CA VAL A 152 -13.47 4.87 6.09
C VAL A 152 -13.69 3.62 5.25
N GLU A 153 -14.91 3.06 5.25
CA GLU A 153 -15.26 1.90 4.44
C GLU A 153 -14.99 2.09 2.95
N SER A 154 -15.16 3.31 2.42
CA SER A 154 -14.92 3.61 1.00
C SER A 154 -13.44 3.69 0.63
N LEU A 155 -12.62 4.15 1.59
CA LEU A 155 -11.17 4.36 1.43
C LEU A 155 -10.40 3.04 1.54
N VAL A 156 -10.78 2.17 2.48
CA VAL A 156 -10.06 0.91 2.73
C VAL A 156 -10.56 -0.26 1.88
N LYS A 157 -11.05 0.01 0.67
CA LYS A 157 -11.51 -1.05 -0.25
C LYS A 157 -10.35 -1.63 -1.08
N PRO A 158 -10.42 -2.92 -1.47
CA PRO A 158 -9.37 -3.55 -2.29
C PRO A 158 -9.12 -2.87 -3.64
N ASN A 159 -10.12 -2.17 -4.20
CA ASN A 159 -9.99 -1.43 -5.44
C ASN A 159 -9.36 -0.05 -5.26
N GLN A 160 -9.10 0.40 -4.03
CA GLN A 160 -8.35 1.64 -3.73
C GLN A 160 -6.86 1.40 -3.61
N VAL A 161 -6.43 0.15 -3.40
CA VAL A 161 -5.01 -0.21 -3.40
C VAL A 161 -4.40 0.12 -4.77
N ARG A 162 -3.44 1.04 -4.77
CA ARG A 162 -2.66 1.47 -5.94
C ARG A 162 -1.22 1.06 -5.75
N TYR A 163 -0.92 -0.21 -6.01
CA TYR A 163 0.42 -0.77 -5.82
C TYR A 163 1.50 0.01 -6.57
N GLU A 164 1.18 0.52 -7.77
CA GLU A 164 2.14 1.30 -8.55
C GLU A 164 2.55 2.60 -7.87
N ARG A 165 1.68 3.18 -7.05
CA ARG A 165 2.01 4.35 -6.23
C ARG A 165 2.93 3.96 -5.07
N ILE A 166 2.64 2.83 -4.43
CA ILE A 166 3.46 2.30 -3.32
C ILE A 166 4.89 2.02 -3.80
N LEU A 167 5.04 1.35 -4.96
CA LEU A 167 6.35 1.10 -5.55
C LEU A 167 7.07 2.38 -5.99
N HIS A 168 6.35 3.34 -6.55
CA HIS A 168 6.92 4.61 -6.96
C HIS A 168 7.46 5.37 -5.75
N ASP A 169 6.64 5.54 -4.71
CA ASP A 169 6.96 6.40 -3.57
C ASP A 169 8.10 5.80 -2.72
N MET A 170 8.19 4.48 -2.62
CA MET A 170 9.21 3.81 -1.80
C MET A 170 10.48 3.37 -2.57
N TYR A 171 10.38 3.14 -3.89
CA TYR A 171 11.46 2.51 -4.68
C TYR A 171 11.73 3.20 -6.02
N GLY A 172 11.05 4.32 -6.30
CA GLY A 172 11.25 5.10 -7.52
C GLY A 172 10.78 4.38 -8.79
N LEU A 173 10.07 3.25 -8.69
CA LEU A 173 9.60 2.54 -9.88
C LEU A 173 8.47 3.36 -10.54
N PRO A 174 8.63 3.81 -11.79
CA PRO A 174 7.58 4.59 -12.43
C PRO A 174 6.29 3.77 -12.60
N ALA A 175 5.14 4.39 -12.33
CA ALA A 175 3.87 3.67 -12.31
C ALA A 175 3.51 2.96 -13.64
N HIS A 176 3.92 3.52 -14.78
CA HIS A 176 3.73 2.90 -16.09
C HIS A 176 4.59 1.65 -16.27
N LEU A 177 5.83 1.67 -15.78
CA LEU A 177 6.72 0.53 -15.78
C LEU A 177 6.17 -0.58 -14.87
N GLY A 178 5.64 -0.21 -13.69
CA GLY A 178 4.93 -1.13 -12.80
C GLY A 178 3.72 -1.82 -13.45
N ARG A 179 2.92 -1.10 -14.25
CA ARG A 179 1.78 -1.68 -14.98
C ARG A 179 2.19 -2.68 -16.04
N VAL A 180 3.25 -2.40 -16.79
CA VAL A 180 3.78 -3.35 -17.79
C VAL A 180 4.44 -4.54 -17.10
N GLY A 181 5.23 -4.29 -16.07
CA GLY A 181 5.84 -5.31 -15.24
C GLY A 181 4.82 -6.28 -14.63
N ALA A 182 3.68 -5.78 -14.16
CA ALA A 182 2.56 -6.61 -13.70
C ALA A 182 2.03 -7.54 -14.80
N ARG A 183 1.90 -7.07 -16.04
CA ARG A 183 1.49 -7.89 -17.19
C ARG A 183 2.57 -8.91 -17.56
N TYR A 184 3.83 -8.50 -17.55
CA TYR A 184 4.99 -9.35 -17.77
C TYR A 184 5.02 -10.51 -16.76
N GLN A 185 4.86 -10.24 -15.47
CA GLN A 185 4.78 -11.26 -14.43
C GLN A 185 3.62 -12.24 -14.64
N LYS A 186 2.46 -11.74 -15.11
CA LYS A 186 1.31 -12.61 -15.44
C LYS A 186 1.64 -13.52 -16.63
N ARG A 187 2.26 -13.00 -17.69
CA ARG A 187 2.68 -13.81 -18.85
C ARG A 187 3.76 -14.81 -18.48
N LEU A 188 4.70 -14.43 -17.63
CA LEU A 188 5.74 -15.32 -17.13
C LEU A 188 5.15 -16.48 -16.30
N ALA A 189 4.14 -16.20 -15.47
CA ALA A 189 3.43 -17.23 -14.72
C ALA A 189 2.62 -18.16 -15.65
N GLN A 190 1.97 -17.61 -16.67
CA GLN A 190 1.26 -18.38 -17.69
C GLN A 190 2.21 -19.30 -18.45
N TRP A 191 3.33 -18.75 -18.94
CA TRP A 191 4.38 -19.50 -19.62
C TRP A 191 4.85 -20.70 -18.80
N ARG A 192 5.18 -20.47 -17.52
CA ARG A 192 5.57 -21.54 -16.60
C ARG A 192 4.48 -22.59 -16.44
N SER A 193 3.21 -22.18 -16.36
CA SER A 193 2.09 -23.13 -16.25
C SER A 193 1.95 -24.02 -17.49
N GLU A 194 2.27 -23.48 -18.67
CA GLU A 194 2.21 -24.20 -19.95
C GLU A 194 3.42 -25.13 -20.15
N HIS A 195 4.52 -24.89 -19.42
CA HIS A 195 5.81 -25.58 -19.57
C HIS A 195 6.27 -26.33 -18.32
N ASP A 196 5.34 -26.91 -17.55
CA ASP A 196 5.63 -27.70 -16.34
C ASP A 196 6.53 -26.98 -15.32
N GLY A 197 6.32 -25.68 -15.16
CA GLY A 197 7.09 -24.81 -14.27
C GLY A 197 8.43 -24.32 -14.85
N ARG A 198 8.83 -24.77 -16.03
CA ARG A 198 10.10 -24.38 -16.67
C ARG A 198 9.96 -23.06 -17.41
N LEU A 199 11.08 -22.34 -17.52
CA LEU A 199 11.18 -21.15 -18.37
C LEU A 199 11.81 -21.46 -19.73
N THR A 200 12.59 -22.53 -19.84
CA THR A 200 13.11 -22.99 -21.12
C THR A 200 12.31 -24.22 -21.58
N THR A 201 12.17 -24.34 -22.89
CA THR A 201 11.51 -25.47 -23.55
C THR A 201 12.52 -26.29 -24.33
N MET A 202 12.27 -27.59 -24.40
CA MET A 202 13.01 -28.54 -25.25
C MET A 202 12.18 -28.99 -26.45
N ASP A 203 10.96 -28.46 -26.61
CA ASP A 203 10.13 -28.70 -27.78
C ASP A 203 10.59 -27.78 -28.92
N GLU A 204 11.13 -28.38 -29.99
CA GLU A 204 11.59 -27.66 -31.20
C GLU A 204 10.47 -26.89 -31.92
N ARG A 205 9.20 -27.18 -31.61
CA ARG A 205 8.05 -26.49 -32.20
C ARG A 205 7.72 -25.18 -31.52
N ASP A 206 8.28 -24.95 -30.34
CA ASP A 206 8.03 -23.75 -29.57
C ASP A 206 8.87 -22.58 -30.09
N GLU A 207 8.27 -21.39 -30.20
CA GLU A 207 8.90 -20.19 -30.75
C GLU A 207 10.10 -19.71 -29.90
N LEU A 208 10.19 -20.13 -28.64
CA LEU A 208 11.26 -19.81 -27.70
C LEU A 208 12.24 -20.98 -27.47
N TYR A 209 12.17 -22.02 -28.30
CA TYR A 209 13.11 -23.14 -28.28
C TYR A 209 14.56 -22.67 -28.40
N GLY A 210 15.44 -23.30 -27.62
CA GLY A 210 16.89 -23.04 -27.65
C GLY A 210 17.32 -21.72 -27.00
N LEU A 211 16.39 -20.89 -26.54
CA LEU A 211 16.70 -19.66 -25.81
C LEU A 211 17.12 -19.95 -24.37
N THR A 212 18.02 -19.12 -23.85
CA THR A 212 18.34 -19.09 -22.42
C THR A 212 17.17 -18.54 -21.61
N VAL A 213 17.16 -18.80 -20.29
CA VAL A 213 16.13 -18.27 -19.38
C VAL A 213 16.00 -16.74 -19.49
N ASP A 214 17.13 -16.04 -19.61
CA ASP A 214 17.16 -14.58 -19.70
C ASP A 214 16.58 -14.09 -21.04
N GLU A 215 16.87 -14.78 -22.14
CA GLU A 215 16.33 -14.46 -23.47
C GLU A 215 14.83 -14.74 -23.57
N VAL A 216 14.33 -15.83 -22.97
CA VAL A 216 12.88 -16.09 -22.85
C VAL A 216 12.20 -14.95 -22.11
N LYS A 217 12.76 -14.54 -20.96
CA LYS A 217 12.22 -13.43 -20.18
C LYS A 217 12.27 -12.11 -20.95
N ASP A 218 13.36 -11.83 -21.65
CA ASP A 218 13.52 -10.63 -22.48
C ASP A 218 12.47 -10.61 -23.61
N ARG A 219 12.21 -11.75 -24.26
CA ARG A 219 11.15 -11.87 -25.28
C ARG A 219 9.76 -11.61 -24.69
N ILE A 220 9.40 -12.29 -23.60
CA ILE A 220 8.10 -12.11 -22.95
C ILE A 220 7.92 -10.65 -22.50
N TRP A 221 8.99 -10.01 -22.01
CA TRP A 221 8.98 -8.57 -21.69
C TRP A 221 8.71 -7.72 -22.92
N ASP A 222 9.44 -7.93 -24.00
CA ASP A 222 9.32 -7.14 -25.22
C ASP A 222 7.94 -7.28 -25.87
N ASP A 223 7.37 -8.48 -25.90
CA ASP A 223 6.02 -8.72 -26.40
C ASP A 223 4.98 -8.04 -25.50
N THR A 224 5.18 -8.10 -24.17
CA THR A 224 4.30 -7.39 -23.22
C THR A 224 4.37 -5.88 -23.43
N MET A 225 5.58 -5.36 -23.64
CA MET A 225 5.83 -3.95 -23.88
C MET A 225 5.18 -3.51 -25.20
N HIS A 226 5.34 -4.30 -26.25
CA HIS A 226 4.75 -4.06 -27.56
C HIS A 226 3.22 -3.96 -27.47
N ASP A 227 2.58 -4.95 -26.86
CA ASP A 227 1.12 -4.98 -26.72
C ASP A 227 0.60 -3.84 -25.85
N PHE A 228 1.31 -3.50 -24.77
CA PHE A 228 0.94 -2.39 -23.92
C PHE A 228 0.98 -1.05 -24.67
N ILE A 229 2.04 -0.82 -25.44
CA ILE A 229 2.19 0.40 -26.23
C ILE A 229 1.13 0.46 -27.33
N ALA A 230 0.89 -0.64 -28.05
CA ALA A 230 -0.15 -0.73 -29.07
C ALA A 230 -1.54 -0.41 -28.50
N ASP A 231 -1.91 -1.00 -27.36
CA ASP A 231 -3.17 -0.75 -26.63
C ASP A 231 -3.29 0.73 -26.18
N LYS A 232 -2.19 1.36 -25.77
CA LYS A 232 -2.18 2.78 -25.37
C LYS A 232 -2.33 3.72 -26.56
N LEU A 233 -1.68 3.42 -27.68
CA LEU A 233 -1.81 4.17 -28.92
C LEU A 233 -3.22 4.07 -29.50
N ALA A 234 -3.80 2.88 -29.52
CA ALA A 234 -5.16 2.65 -30.00
C ALA A 234 -6.21 3.43 -29.20
N ARG A 235 -5.99 3.62 -27.90
CA ARG A 235 -6.86 4.41 -27.02
C ARG A 235 -6.52 5.90 -26.96
N HIS A 236 -5.52 6.36 -27.73
CA HIS A 236 -5.04 7.74 -27.73
C HIS A 236 -4.68 8.28 -26.33
N VAL A 237 -4.16 7.42 -25.44
CA VAL A 237 -3.76 7.80 -24.08
C VAL A 237 -2.25 7.77 -23.91
N SER A 238 -1.73 8.62 -23.02
CA SER A 238 -0.32 8.60 -22.66
C SER A 238 0.08 7.29 -21.98
N PHE A 239 1.25 6.77 -22.33
CA PHE A 239 1.88 5.61 -21.71
C PHE A 239 2.99 5.99 -20.71
N GLY A 240 3.28 7.29 -20.51
CA GLY A 240 4.35 7.76 -19.62
C GLY A 240 5.74 7.77 -20.27
N GLY A 241 6.75 8.25 -19.53
CA GLY A 241 8.17 8.17 -19.93
C GLY A 241 8.77 6.80 -19.67
N GLY A 242 10.09 6.62 -19.81
CA GLY A 242 10.79 5.48 -19.21
C GLY A 242 10.49 4.06 -19.74
N MET A 243 9.78 3.93 -20.87
CA MET A 243 9.42 2.62 -21.44
C MET A 243 10.50 2.16 -22.42
N TYR A 244 11.20 1.07 -22.08
CA TYR A 244 12.28 0.51 -22.90
C TYR A 244 12.11 -0.99 -23.09
N TYR A 245 12.47 -1.46 -24.29
CA TYR A 245 12.64 -2.87 -24.59
C TYR A 245 13.90 -3.43 -23.89
N SER A 246 14.06 -4.74 -23.96
CA SER A 246 15.20 -5.48 -23.41
C SER A 246 16.54 -5.07 -24.03
N ASP A 247 16.52 -4.59 -25.28
CA ASP A 247 17.70 -4.13 -26.02
C ASP A 247 18.09 -2.65 -25.76
N GLY A 248 17.29 -1.96 -24.94
CA GLY A 248 17.48 -0.55 -24.57
C GLY A 248 16.87 0.44 -25.55
N SER A 249 16.17 -0.02 -26.59
CA SER A 249 15.43 0.86 -27.49
C SER A 249 14.17 1.40 -26.79
N ASN A 250 13.79 2.62 -27.17
CA ASN A 250 12.62 3.26 -26.61
C ASN A 250 11.36 2.61 -27.17
N ALA A 251 10.46 2.16 -26.29
CA ALA A 251 9.22 1.50 -26.68
C ALA A 251 8.20 2.47 -27.28
N ASN A 252 8.37 3.78 -27.07
CA ASN A 252 7.54 4.79 -27.71
C ASN A 252 7.92 4.95 -29.19
N PRO A 253 6.99 4.71 -30.14
CA PRO A 253 7.27 4.87 -31.57
C PRO A 253 7.70 6.29 -31.96
N LYS A 254 7.24 7.31 -31.22
CA LYS A 254 7.62 8.71 -31.45
C LYS A 254 9.12 8.96 -31.26
N TYR A 255 9.80 8.12 -30.49
CA TYR A 255 11.21 8.26 -30.16
C TYR A 255 12.07 7.11 -30.69
N ARG A 256 11.59 6.37 -31.71
CA ARG A 256 12.35 5.27 -32.33
C ARG A 256 13.70 5.69 -32.92
N SER A 257 13.84 6.96 -33.31
CA SER A 257 15.10 7.51 -33.83
C SER A 257 16.10 7.89 -32.74
N MET A 258 15.72 7.84 -31.46
CA MET A 258 16.63 8.14 -30.37
C MET A 258 17.64 6.98 -30.21
N PRO A 259 18.89 7.29 -29.82
CA PRO A 259 19.87 6.25 -29.55
C PRO A 259 19.39 5.34 -28.41
N TYR A 260 19.80 4.09 -28.46
CA TYR A 260 19.61 3.14 -27.38
C TYR A 260 20.08 3.72 -26.05
N ARG A 261 19.28 3.56 -25.00
CA ARG A 261 19.70 3.94 -23.66
C ARG A 261 20.86 3.04 -23.24
N ARG A 262 21.87 3.64 -22.61
CA ARG A 262 23.01 2.93 -22.02
C ARG A 262 23.04 3.14 -20.52
N ASN A 263 23.59 2.16 -19.82
CA ASN A 263 23.92 2.25 -18.42
C ASN A 263 25.18 3.12 -18.23
N PRO A 264 25.48 3.57 -16.99
CA PRO A 264 26.69 4.34 -16.70
C PRO A 264 28.01 3.64 -17.10
N ASP A 265 28.02 2.30 -17.10
CA ASP A 265 29.14 1.47 -17.53
C ASP A 265 29.25 1.30 -19.06
N GLY A 266 28.37 1.95 -19.83
CA GLY A 266 28.34 1.89 -21.29
C GLY A 266 27.61 0.66 -21.88
N SER A 267 27.22 -0.30 -21.05
CA SER A 267 26.40 -1.44 -21.47
C SER A 267 25.01 -1.00 -21.94
N ARG A 268 24.36 -1.81 -22.76
CA ARG A 268 22.98 -1.53 -23.19
C ARG A 268 22.05 -1.62 -21.98
N PHE A 269 21.19 -0.60 -21.83
CA PHE A 269 20.12 -0.65 -20.85
C PHE A 269 19.15 -1.78 -21.22
N ASN A 270 18.65 -2.53 -20.24
CA ASN A 270 17.64 -3.56 -20.47
C ASN A 270 16.42 -3.24 -19.58
N GLY A 271 15.29 -2.92 -20.21
CA GLY A 271 14.06 -2.52 -19.51
C GLY A 271 13.49 -3.60 -18.58
N ARG A 272 13.62 -4.88 -18.95
CA ARG A 272 13.22 -6.00 -18.09
C ARG A 272 14.11 -6.07 -16.85
N LYS A 273 15.44 -6.07 -17.03
CA LYS A 273 16.40 -6.16 -15.91
C LYS A 273 16.24 -4.98 -14.94
N ASP A 274 15.95 -3.79 -15.46
CA ASP A 274 15.64 -2.61 -14.65
C ASP A 274 14.39 -2.81 -13.78
N TYR A 275 13.31 -3.32 -14.37
CA TYR A 275 12.10 -3.68 -13.62
C TYR A 275 12.35 -4.79 -12.59
N GLU A 276 12.99 -5.89 -12.98
CA GLU A 276 13.27 -7.01 -12.07
C GLU A 276 14.17 -6.58 -10.91
N ARG A 277 15.16 -5.71 -11.15
CA ARG A 277 15.98 -5.11 -10.10
C ARG A 277 15.13 -4.38 -9.07
N HIS A 278 14.27 -3.46 -9.51
CA HIS A 278 13.40 -2.70 -8.60
C HIS A 278 12.43 -3.59 -7.82
N ILE A 279 11.85 -4.62 -8.44
CA ILE A 279 10.99 -5.57 -7.74
C ILE A 279 11.76 -6.42 -6.73
N ASN A 280 12.99 -6.83 -7.06
CA ASN A 280 13.82 -7.60 -6.16
C ASN A 280 14.29 -6.75 -4.97
N GLU A 281 14.70 -5.50 -5.21
CA GLU A 281 15.00 -4.52 -4.13
C GLU A 281 13.79 -4.28 -3.23
N PHE A 282 12.60 -4.16 -3.83
CA PHE A 282 11.34 -4.05 -3.11
C PHE A 282 11.12 -5.26 -2.18
N ARG A 283 11.21 -6.47 -2.71
CA ARG A 283 11.05 -7.71 -1.94
C ARG A 283 12.10 -7.87 -0.86
N ALA A 284 13.36 -7.52 -1.15
CA ALA A 284 14.44 -7.56 -0.17
C ALA A 284 14.15 -6.64 1.02
N ARG A 285 13.72 -5.40 0.79
CA ARG A 285 13.34 -4.49 1.88
C ARG A 285 12.11 -4.95 2.64
N LEU A 286 11.12 -5.52 1.96
CA LEU A 286 9.96 -6.11 2.64
C LEU A 286 10.36 -7.24 3.58
N TYR A 287 11.30 -8.09 3.12
CA TYR A 287 11.85 -9.14 3.93
C TYR A 287 12.67 -8.59 5.10
N GLU A 288 13.50 -7.56 4.90
CA GLU A 288 14.24 -6.89 5.99
C GLU A 288 13.32 -6.39 7.12
N GLN A 289 12.10 -5.97 6.78
CA GLN A 289 11.10 -5.48 7.74
C GLN A 289 10.18 -6.59 8.28
N SER A 290 10.36 -7.83 7.84
CA SER A 290 9.44 -8.93 8.13
C SER A 290 9.73 -9.59 9.49
N VAL A 291 8.72 -10.27 10.05
CA VAL A 291 8.90 -11.04 11.29
C VAL A 291 9.84 -12.22 11.04
N GLU A 292 9.83 -12.80 9.85
CA GLU A 292 10.77 -13.83 9.45
C GLU A 292 12.21 -13.36 9.59
N ARG A 293 12.54 -12.14 9.15
CA ARG A 293 13.87 -11.56 9.36
C ARG A 293 14.18 -11.33 10.84
N LYS A 294 13.24 -10.79 11.62
CA LYS A 294 13.43 -10.61 13.07
C LYS A 294 13.68 -11.94 13.79
N ARG A 295 12.97 -13.00 13.42
CA ARG A 295 13.17 -14.36 13.96
C ARG A 295 14.56 -14.88 13.67
N GLU A 296 15.06 -14.69 12.44
CA GLU A 296 16.42 -15.08 12.08
C GLU A 296 17.49 -14.29 12.85
N GLU A 297 17.35 -12.97 12.94
CA GLU A 297 18.30 -12.09 13.63
C GLU A 297 18.35 -12.33 15.13
N GLN A 298 17.19 -12.61 15.74
CA GLN A 298 17.06 -12.87 17.18
C GLN A 298 17.18 -14.35 17.53
N HIS A 299 17.39 -15.22 16.53
CA HIS A 299 17.41 -16.68 16.67
C HIS A 299 16.20 -17.25 17.43
N TRP A 300 15.03 -16.67 17.22
CA TRP A 300 13.82 -17.10 17.92
C TRP A 300 13.35 -18.47 17.45
N GLN A 301 13.06 -19.32 18.42
CA GLN A 301 12.46 -20.62 18.17
C GLN A 301 11.00 -20.44 17.77
N VAL A 302 10.67 -20.96 16.58
CA VAL A 302 9.29 -21.04 16.10
C VAL A 302 8.81 -22.45 16.38
N ALA A 303 7.78 -22.57 17.22
CA ALA A 303 7.17 -23.86 17.49
C ALA A 303 6.54 -24.43 16.21
N SER A 304 6.81 -25.71 15.95
CA SER A 304 6.43 -26.43 14.73
C SER A 304 4.93 -26.70 14.60
N ASN A 305 4.17 -26.62 15.69
CA ASN A 305 2.71 -26.73 15.71
C ASN A 305 2.12 -26.01 16.94
N ASP A 306 0.79 -25.91 17.01
CA ASP A 306 0.07 -25.19 18.07
C ASP A 306 0.20 -25.85 19.45
N ASP A 307 0.41 -27.17 19.52
CA ASP A 307 0.64 -27.89 20.79
C ASP A 307 2.03 -27.56 21.37
N THR A 308 3.07 -27.52 20.54
CA THR A 308 4.41 -27.07 20.95
C THR A 308 4.40 -25.57 21.23
N ALA A 309 3.62 -24.77 20.49
CA ALA A 309 3.43 -23.35 20.77
C ALA A 309 2.73 -23.15 22.12
N ALA A 310 1.79 -24.02 22.49
CA ALA A 310 1.17 -24.02 23.80
C ALA A 310 2.11 -24.41 24.94
N SER A 311 3.21 -25.12 24.66
CA SER A 311 4.27 -25.36 25.65
C SER A 311 5.19 -24.14 25.88
N VAL A 312 5.17 -23.14 24.99
CA VAL A 312 5.90 -21.86 25.16
C VAL A 312 5.29 -21.01 26.28
N ILE A 313 4.00 -21.17 26.54
CA ILE A 313 3.28 -20.47 27.60
C ILE A 313 2.48 -21.48 28.41
N ASN A 314 2.95 -21.81 29.62
CA ASN A 314 2.27 -22.78 30.47
C ASN A 314 0.77 -22.46 30.60
N PRO A 315 -0.13 -23.44 30.46
CA PRO A 315 -1.57 -23.22 30.54
C PRO A 315 -2.03 -22.51 31.83
N SER A 316 -1.32 -22.74 32.94
CA SER A 316 -1.57 -22.08 34.23
C SER A 316 -1.27 -20.58 34.24
N ASP A 317 -0.40 -20.11 33.34
CA ASP A 317 0.02 -18.72 33.23
C ASP A 317 -0.93 -17.95 32.29
N ARG A 318 -1.58 -18.62 31.33
CA ARG A 318 -2.56 -18.02 30.41
C ARG A 318 -3.80 -17.45 31.10
N GLU A 319 -4.20 -18.06 32.21
CA GLU A 319 -5.39 -17.64 32.97
C GLU A 319 -5.10 -16.54 34.01
N LYS A 320 -3.83 -16.19 34.25
CA LYS A 320 -3.41 -15.33 35.38
C LYS A 320 -2.40 -14.23 35.04
N ALA A 321 -1.66 -14.36 33.94
CA ALA A 321 -0.68 -13.37 33.52
C ALA A 321 -1.26 -12.44 32.46
N ASP A 322 -0.97 -11.15 32.59
CA ASP A 322 -1.35 -10.17 31.59
C ASP A 322 -0.62 -10.43 30.25
N PRO A 323 -1.20 -10.02 29.11
CA PRO A 323 -0.61 -10.27 27.79
C PRO A 323 0.80 -9.69 27.59
N TRP A 324 1.14 -8.59 28.28
CA TRP A 324 2.49 -8.01 28.24
C TRP A 324 3.49 -9.01 28.84
N THR A 325 3.18 -9.56 30.03
CA THR A 325 4.06 -10.49 30.74
C THR A 325 4.35 -11.74 29.92
N LEU A 326 3.33 -12.28 29.26
CA LEU A 326 3.46 -13.50 28.45
C LEU A 326 4.26 -13.28 27.16
N VAL A 327 4.07 -12.16 26.47
CA VAL A 327 4.84 -11.80 25.27
C VAL A 327 6.32 -11.57 25.59
N HIS A 328 6.61 -10.87 26.69
CA HIS A 328 7.99 -10.64 27.13
C HIS A 328 8.66 -11.89 27.70
N LEU A 329 7.90 -12.79 28.34
CA LEU A 329 8.39 -14.09 28.78
C LEU A 329 8.81 -14.97 27.59
N ALA A 330 7.98 -15.02 26.54
CA ALA A 330 8.33 -15.74 25.32
C ALA A 330 9.64 -15.21 24.72
N ARG A 331 9.77 -13.88 24.61
CA ARG A 331 10.99 -13.23 24.13
C ARG A 331 12.21 -13.57 24.99
N SER A 332 12.09 -13.53 26.33
CA SER A 332 13.22 -13.78 27.24
C SER A 332 13.68 -15.24 27.22
N GLN A 333 12.77 -16.17 26.90
CA GLN A 333 13.07 -17.59 26.71
C GLN A 333 13.60 -17.93 25.31
N GLY A 334 13.75 -16.94 24.43
CA GLY A 334 14.19 -17.14 23.05
C GLY A 334 13.12 -17.75 22.14
N ASN A 335 11.85 -17.73 22.56
CA ASN A 335 10.70 -18.16 21.76
C ASN A 335 10.12 -16.97 20.99
N ASP A 336 9.45 -17.25 19.86
CA ASP A 336 8.85 -16.19 19.04
C ASP A 336 7.70 -15.45 19.76
N PRO A 337 7.87 -14.17 20.12
CA PRO A 337 6.84 -13.38 20.82
C PRO A 337 5.60 -13.14 19.97
N TYR A 338 5.71 -13.17 18.63
CA TYR A 338 4.56 -13.04 17.74
C TYR A 338 3.72 -14.32 17.71
N GLN A 339 4.35 -15.48 17.88
CA GLN A 339 3.63 -16.75 18.07
C GLN A 339 2.95 -16.79 19.44
N ALA A 340 3.62 -16.30 20.49
CA ALA A 340 3.00 -16.14 21.81
C ALA A 340 1.79 -15.20 21.79
N GLY A 341 1.93 -14.03 21.16
CA GLY A 341 0.82 -13.09 21.01
C GLY A 341 -0.36 -13.68 20.24
N ARG A 342 -0.09 -14.50 19.21
CA ARG A 342 -1.14 -15.23 18.48
C ARG A 342 -1.95 -16.16 19.39
N LEU A 343 -1.29 -16.93 20.26
CA LEU A 343 -1.98 -17.82 21.21
C LEU A 343 -2.86 -17.05 22.19
N LEU A 344 -2.59 -15.76 22.38
CA LEU A 344 -3.36 -14.84 23.20
C LEU A 344 -4.42 -14.07 22.40
N GLY A 345 -4.59 -14.36 21.11
CA GLY A 345 -5.54 -13.67 20.23
C GLY A 345 -5.12 -12.24 19.89
N LEU A 346 -3.85 -11.88 20.08
CA LEU A 346 -3.33 -10.56 19.76
C LEU A 346 -2.97 -10.45 18.28
N SER A 347 -3.35 -9.32 17.68
CA SER A 347 -2.82 -8.90 16.38
C SER A 347 -1.33 -8.57 16.48
N ARG A 348 -0.64 -8.61 15.34
CA ARG A 348 0.77 -8.23 15.25
C ARG A 348 1.05 -6.83 15.81
N ALA A 349 0.20 -5.84 15.52
CA ALA A 349 0.37 -4.48 16.04
C ALA A 349 0.24 -4.42 17.57
N GLN A 350 -0.64 -5.23 18.16
CA GLN A 350 -0.73 -5.33 19.61
C GLN A 350 0.54 -5.94 20.19
N VAL A 351 1.10 -6.98 19.57
CA VAL A 351 2.38 -7.55 19.99
C VAL A 351 3.53 -6.55 19.84
N ASP A 352 3.61 -5.84 18.72
CA ASP A 352 4.60 -4.79 18.50
C ASP A 352 4.50 -3.68 19.57
N ALA A 353 3.28 -3.26 19.94
CA ALA A 353 3.06 -2.30 21.01
C ALA A 353 3.46 -2.83 22.40
N LEU A 354 3.25 -4.12 22.67
CA LEU A 354 3.71 -4.76 23.91
C LEU A 354 5.24 -4.84 23.96
N LEU A 355 5.88 -5.20 22.85
CA LEU A 355 7.34 -5.30 22.74
C LEU A 355 8.05 -3.95 22.80
N ALA A 356 7.38 -2.88 22.38
CA ALA A 356 7.89 -1.50 22.46
C ALA A 356 7.80 -0.91 23.86
N LYS A 357 6.93 -1.43 24.73
CA LYS A 357 6.85 -1.05 26.14
C LYS A 357 7.84 -1.88 26.95
N ASP A 358 8.98 -1.30 27.33
CA ASP A 358 9.76 -1.83 28.45
C ASP A 358 8.94 -1.62 29.75
N LYS A 359 9.00 -2.59 30.68
CA LYS A 359 8.10 -2.62 31.86
C LYS A 359 8.24 -1.41 32.78
N ASP A 360 9.30 -0.61 32.62
CA ASP A 360 9.68 0.49 33.50
C ASP A 360 9.89 1.79 32.70
N ALA A 361 8.79 2.37 32.23
CA ALA A 361 8.68 3.80 31.90
C ALA A 361 7.57 4.43 32.75
#